data_AF-A0A3D4KP20-F1
#
_entry.id   AF-A0A3D4KP20-F1
#
_cell.length_a   1.000
_cell.length_b   1.000
_cell.length_c   1.000
_cell.angle_alpha   90.00
_cell.angle_beta   90.00
_cell.angle_gamma   90.00
#
_symmetry.space_group_name_H-M   'P 1'
#
loop_
_entity.id
_entity.type
_entity.pdbx_description
1 polymer ?
#
loop_
_entity_poly.entity_id
_entity_poly.type
_entity_poly.pdbx_seq_one_letter_code
_entity_poly.pdbx_strand_id
1 'polypeptide(L)'
;MLTPSQQLQSYYLAMFGRAADPEGFAYWFDKLTTDTLTLEGIAEQMLQSEEFASQREVLAQLEDNGWVNEVYQRLFAREAEAEGVSYWSEQAQNGHSPQAILLDMMSAVQDTDAEALNAYASVAEFYSSSVSSEDYDPQQTLVQEGFRSNQQLYQDLEALAATYDTLSLAQAGESVEGRPLYSATVGEGSHKLMVVTQQHGDEPVGTESAMHLLEWMSGDSEAAQSLREQVTLTVMPRVNPDGFERWEQLVAGNSDPETTLDPRRNSADIDLNRTWDSDEAIDPALIPETLAVRNVLEAFQPDLILDYHNQNNYLNETGELETMSILWPTNDGVEPAVTATAQQAAIALSQGVELFDYGYLSLFPGGDAANIGRNGIAMDGTPALLIEQRGLEEFELKALEGLALDFDAVASALTLEGVLSMVGVMQALGKDGFETIDPELALLLPERGERTPFDELYAEEVEEGIDAAVANNMQNMLDLDAVPVTGVAEPLSSEFLAA
;
A
#
# COMPACT_ATOMS: atom_id res chain seq x y z
N MET A 1 -7.62 16.90 -4.33
CA MET A 1 -8.02 17.71 -3.15
C MET A 1 -8.71 16.78 -2.18
N LEU A 2 -8.43 16.93 -0.87
CA LEU A 2 -9.07 16.10 0.16
C LEU A 2 -10.60 16.23 0.12
N THR A 3 -11.30 15.12 0.32
CA THR A 3 -12.75 15.10 0.52
C THR A 3 -13.11 15.78 1.86
N PRO A 4 -14.36 16.20 2.07
CA PRO A 4 -14.79 16.73 3.37
C PRO A 4 -14.56 15.76 4.54
N SER A 5 -14.58 14.46 4.26
CA SER A 5 -14.29 13.39 5.22
C SER A 5 -12.81 13.34 5.60
N GLN A 6 -11.93 13.29 4.60
CA GLN A 6 -10.48 13.35 4.79
C GLN A 6 -10.04 14.67 5.47
N GLN A 7 -10.73 15.78 5.18
CA GLN A 7 -10.50 17.06 5.88
C GLN A 7 -10.86 16.96 7.38
N LEU A 8 -11.92 16.23 7.73
CA LEU A 8 -12.24 15.98 9.14
C LEU A 8 -11.20 15.07 9.80
N GLN A 9 -10.74 14.02 9.11
CA GLN A 9 -9.67 13.16 9.64
C GLN A 9 -8.36 13.91 9.83
N SER A 10 -7.98 14.77 8.88
CA SER A 10 -6.77 15.58 9.04
C SER A 10 -6.84 16.52 10.26
N TYR A 11 -8.02 17.01 10.67
CA TYR A 11 -8.14 17.72 11.95
C TYR A 11 -7.88 16.80 13.15
N TYR A 12 -8.40 15.57 13.13
CA TYR A 12 -8.15 14.62 14.22
C TYR A 12 -6.67 14.25 14.32
N LEU A 13 -6.03 13.97 13.18
CA LEU A 13 -4.60 13.72 13.08
C LEU A 13 -3.80 14.92 13.63
N ALA A 14 -4.02 16.12 13.09
CA ALA A 14 -3.30 17.33 13.50
C ALA A 14 -3.45 17.65 15.00
N MET A 15 -4.68 17.61 15.50
CA MET A 15 -5.01 18.09 16.84
C MET A 15 -4.76 17.03 17.92
N PHE A 16 -4.96 15.75 17.61
CA PHE A 16 -4.97 14.67 18.59
C PHE A 16 -3.96 13.56 18.31
N GLY A 17 -3.38 13.51 17.10
CA GLY A 17 -2.39 12.50 16.71
C GLY A 17 -2.97 11.11 16.52
N ARG A 18 -4.26 11.02 16.20
CA ARG A 18 -5.00 9.77 16.02
C ARG A 18 -6.10 9.95 15.00
N ALA A 19 -6.56 8.85 14.40
CA ALA A 19 -7.82 8.85 13.65
C ALA A 19 -9.01 9.20 14.56
N ALA A 20 -10.08 9.72 13.98
CA ALA A 20 -11.32 9.95 14.71
C ALA A 20 -11.88 8.65 15.31
N ASP A 21 -12.49 8.72 16.50
CA ASP A 21 -13.31 7.60 16.96
C ASP A 21 -14.60 7.52 16.13
N PRO A 22 -15.19 6.33 15.91
CA PRO A 22 -16.35 6.18 15.02
C PRO A 22 -17.54 7.09 15.35
N GLU A 23 -17.83 7.27 16.65
CA GLU A 23 -18.93 8.13 17.12
C GLU A 23 -18.63 9.61 16.92
N GLY A 24 -17.43 10.06 17.27
CA GLY A 24 -16.95 11.41 17.07
C GLY A 24 -16.89 11.80 15.60
N PHE A 25 -16.40 10.90 14.74
CA PHE A 25 -16.40 11.06 13.29
C PHE A 25 -17.83 11.26 12.77
N ALA A 26 -18.73 10.33 13.08
CA ALA A 26 -20.13 10.39 12.63
C ALA A 26 -20.83 11.67 13.11
N TYR A 27 -20.58 12.11 14.34
CA TYR A 27 -21.13 13.35 14.88
C TYR A 27 -20.71 14.59 14.08
N TRP A 28 -19.41 14.75 13.81
CA TRP A 28 -18.92 15.92 13.08
C TRP A 28 -19.29 15.86 11.61
N PHE A 29 -19.22 14.68 10.99
CA PHE A 29 -19.61 14.48 9.60
C PHE A 29 -21.11 14.77 9.38
N ASP A 30 -21.99 14.40 10.31
CA ASP A 30 -23.41 14.80 10.30
C ASP A 30 -23.56 16.34 10.33
N LYS A 31 -22.83 17.03 11.21
CA LYS A 31 -22.90 18.51 11.31
C LYS A 31 -22.41 19.20 10.04
N LEU A 32 -21.41 18.63 9.38
CA LEU A 32 -20.87 19.11 8.13
C LEU A 32 -21.86 18.88 6.97
N THR A 33 -22.34 17.65 6.80
CA THR A 33 -23.21 17.26 5.68
C THR A 33 -24.62 17.85 5.77
N THR A 34 -25.06 18.24 6.97
CA THR A 34 -26.34 18.95 7.20
C THR A 34 -26.21 20.48 7.14
N ASP A 35 -25.05 21.02 6.76
CA ASP A 35 -24.73 22.45 6.76
C ASP A 35 -24.96 23.12 8.14
N THR A 36 -24.92 22.36 9.23
CA THR A 36 -25.06 22.88 10.60
C THR A 36 -23.80 23.62 11.02
N LEU A 37 -22.63 23.11 10.62
CA LEU A 37 -21.31 23.71 10.83
C LEU A 37 -20.50 23.62 9.54
N THR A 38 -19.67 24.64 9.29
CA THR A 38 -18.59 24.55 8.30
C THR A 38 -17.41 23.78 8.89
N LEU A 39 -16.48 23.31 8.04
CA LEU A 39 -15.21 22.74 8.51
C LEU A 39 -14.46 23.67 9.46
N GLU A 40 -14.42 24.97 9.13
CA GLU A 40 -13.86 26.01 10.01
C GLU A 40 -14.57 26.04 11.38
N GLY A 41 -15.91 26.00 11.40
CA GLY A 41 -16.69 25.98 12.63
C GLY A 41 -16.53 24.69 13.45
N ILE A 42 -16.24 23.56 12.80
CA ILE A 42 -15.89 22.29 13.47
C ILE A 42 -14.51 22.42 14.10
N ALA A 43 -13.51 22.85 13.33
CA ALA A 43 -12.15 23.07 13.81
C ALA A 43 -12.12 24.04 15.00
N GLU A 44 -12.86 25.16 14.94
CA GLU A 44 -12.98 26.11 16.05
C GLU A 44 -13.51 25.45 17.34
N GLN A 45 -14.48 24.55 17.24
CA GLN A 45 -15.03 23.83 18.39
C GLN A 45 -14.04 22.79 18.93
N MET A 46 -13.37 22.03 18.06
CA MET A 46 -12.33 21.09 18.46
C MET A 46 -11.18 21.80 19.19
N LEU A 47 -10.74 22.94 18.68
CA LEU A 47 -9.67 23.75 19.28
C LEU A 47 -10.05 24.37 20.65
N GLN A 48 -11.34 24.48 20.93
CA GLN A 48 -11.89 24.92 22.23
C GLN A 48 -12.16 23.77 23.20
N SER A 49 -12.01 22.51 22.78
CA SER A 49 -12.26 21.34 23.62
C SER A 49 -11.24 21.17 24.75
N GLU A 50 -11.67 20.51 25.83
CA GLU A 50 -10.77 20.10 26.92
C GLU A 50 -9.73 19.07 26.46
N GLU A 51 -10.08 18.24 25.49
CA GLU A 51 -9.18 17.25 24.89
C GLU A 51 -8.00 17.94 24.20
N PHE A 52 -8.28 18.91 23.31
CA PHE A 52 -7.21 19.64 22.65
C PHE A 52 -6.43 20.51 23.64
N ALA A 53 -7.07 21.02 24.69
CA ALA A 53 -6.35 21.71 25.76
C ALA A 53 -5.27 20.83 26.41
N SER A 54 -5.56 19.54 26.60
CA SER A 54 -4.59 18.56 27.13
C SER A 54 -3.46 18.30 26.15
N GLN A 55 -3.76 18.16 24.86
CA GLN A 55 -2.74 18.00 23.81
C GLN A 55 -1.80 19.20 23.71
N ARG A 56 -2.33 20.42 23.84
CA ARG A 56 -1.48 21.64 23.89
C ARG A 56 -0.51 21.64 25.06
N GLU A 57 -0.91 21.13 26.23
CA GLU A 57 -0.02 21.03 27.39
C GLU A 57 1.11 20.03 27.16
N VAL A 58 0.87 18.96 26.40
CA VAL A 58 1.89 18.00 25.99
C VAL A 58 2.87 18.66 25.01
N LEU A 59 2.35 19.26 23.94
CA LEU A 59 3.18 19.94 22.92
C LEU A 59 4.04 21.06 23.53
N ALA A 60 3.49 21.83 24.48
CA ALA A 60 4.22 22.92 25.14
C ALA A 60 5.36 22.46 26.05
N GLN A 61 5.44 21.18 26.40
CA GLN A 61 6.54 20.60 27.20
C GLN A 61 7.73 20.17 26.34
N LEU A 62 7.57 20.11 25.02
CA LEU A 62 8.65 19.73 24.10
C LEU A 62 9.68 20.86 24.02
N GLU A 63 10.94 20.53 24.29
CA GLU A 63 12.07 21.46 24.20
C GLU A 63 12.49 21.66 22.73
N ASP A 64 13.32 22.68 22.47
CA ASP A 64 13.97 22.92 21.18
C ASP A 64 13.04 22.93 19.95
N ASN A 65 11.82 23.44 20.11
CA ASN A 65 10.77 23.45 19.08
C ASN A 65 10.29 22.06 18.63
N GLY A 66 10.48 21.02 19.44
CA GLY A 66 10.04 19.65 19.13
C GLY A 66 8.54 19.49 18.87
N TRP A 67 7.72 20.47 19.28
CA TRP A 67 6.31 20.52 18.92
C TRP A 67 6.06 20.65 17.40
N VAL A 68 6.99 21.25 16.64
CA VAL A 68 6.86 21.33 15.17
C VAL A 68 6.99 19.94 14.57
N ASN A 69 8.03 19.19 14.96
CA ASN A 69 8.24 17.82 14.49
C ASN A 69 7.08 16.91 14.89
N GLU A 70 6.56 17.05 16.12
CA GLU A 70 5.40 16.29 16.57
C GLU A 70 4.17 16.58 15.69
N VAL A 71 3.94 17.83 15.26
CA VAL A 71 2.83 18.15 14.36
C VAL A 71 3.06 17.63 12.93
N TYR A 72 4.30 17.70 12.42
CA TYR A 72 4.66 17.09 11.12
C TYR A 72 4.45 15.58 11.14
N GLN A 73 4.86 14.89 12.22
CA GLN A 73 4.63 13.47 12.39
C GLN A 73 3.14 13.12 12.39
N ARG A 74 2.32 13.96 13.03
CA ARG A 74 0.86 13.78 13.04
C ARG A 74 0.19 13.99 11.69
N LEU A 75 0.69 14.92 10.87
CA LEU A 75 0.06 15.29 9.60
C LEU A 75 0.60 14.50 8.41
N PHE A 76 1.91 14.26 8.39
CA PHE A 76 2.65 13.80 7.22
C PHE A 76 3.44 12.51 7.49
N ALA A 77 3.46 12.04 8.75
CA ALA A 77 4.26 10.90 9.20
C ALA A 77 5.76 11.03 8.85
N ARG A 78 6.29 12.24 9.01
CA ARG A 78 7.71 12.54 8.81
C ARG A 78 8.19 13.61 9.77
N GLU A 79 9.51 13.74 9.92
CA GLU A 79 10.09 14.89 10.61
C GLU A 79 10.05 16.15 9.74
N ALA A 80 9.98 17.31 10.38
CA ALA A 80 10.10 18.58 9.69
C ALA A 80 11.56 18.87 9.33
N GLU A 81 11.76 19.43 8.15
CA GLU A 81 13.03 20.00 7.71
C GLU A 81 13.44 21.21 8.57
N ALA A 82 14.73 21.53 8.58
CA ALA A 82 15.27 22.58 9.45
C ALA A 82 14.66 23.96 9.15
N GLU A 83 14.37 24.22 7.88
CA GLU A 83 13.69 25.40 7.36
C GLU A 83 12.26 25.48 7.89
N GLY A 84 11.48 24.39 7.82
CA GLY A 84 10.13 24.28 8.36
C GLY A 84 10.09 24.50 9.88
N VAL A 85 10.99 23.84 10.63
CA VAL A 85 11.14 24.07 12.08
C VAL A 85 11.40 25.55 12.36
N SER A 86 12.30 26.18 11.60
CA SER A 86 12.65 27.59 11.78
C SER A 86 11.46 28.51 11.50
N TYR A 87 10.75 28.28 10.39
CA TYR A 87 9.61 29.10 9.97
C TYR A 87 8.46 29.04 10.99
N TRP A 88 8.01 27.85 11.37
CA TRP A 88 6.88 27.68 12.28
C TRP A 88 7.20 28.17 13.70
N SER A 89 8.44 27.99 14.13
CA SER A 89 8.92 28.55 15.40
C SER A 89 8.94 30.08 15.40
N GLU A 90 9.27 30.71 14.27
CA GLU A 90 9.19 32.17 14.13
C GLU A 90 7.74 32.67 14.21
N GLN A 91 6.78 31.98 13.58
CA GLN A 91 5.35 32.33 13.69
C GLN A 91 4.88 32.30 15.15
N ALA A 92 5.25 31.25 15.90
CA ALA A 92 4.94 31.16 17.33
C ALA A 92 5.55 32.30 18.14
N GLN A 93 6.81 32.66 17.88
CA GLN A 93 7.50 33.78 18.55
C GLN A 93 6.87 35.14 18.23
N ASN A 94 6.33 35.30 17.02
CA ASN A 94 5.59 36.49 16.59
C ASN A 94 4.18 36.59 17.19
N GLY A 95 3.79 35.64 18.05
CA GLY A 95 2.54 35.66 18.79
C GLY A 95 1.36 35.02 18.07
N HIS A 96 1.60 34.26 16.99
CA HIS A 96 0.56 33.39 16.43
C HIS A 96 0.19 32.34 17.47
N SER A 97 -1.12 32.08 17.61
CA SER A 97 -1.58 31.07 18.53
C SER A 97 -1.26 29.67 17.98
N PRO A 98 -1.04 28.65 18.84
CA PRO A 98 -0.87 27.28 18.38
C PRO A 98 -2.01 26.79 17.48
N GLN A 99 -3.23 27.26 17.76
CA GLN A 99 -4.42 26.99 16.95
C GLN A 99 -4.27 27.53 15.52
N ALA A 100 -3.83 28.79 15.38
CA ALA A 100 -3.65 29.42 14.08
C ALA A 100 -2.54 28.72 13.30
N ILE A 101 -1.42 28.40 13.96
CA ILE A 101 -0.30 27.71 13.33
C ILE A 101 -0.71 26.32 12.80
N LEU A 102 -1.46 25.55 13.59
CA LEU A 102 -1.91 24.22 13.17
C LEU A 102 -2.80 24.29 11.92
N LEU A 103 -3.73 25.26 11.89
CA LEU A 103 -4.59 25.49 10.72
C LEU A 103 -3.80 25.99 9.51
N ASP A 104 -2.85 26.89 9.74
CA ASP A 104 -1.96 27.42 8.70
C ASP A 104 -1.14 26.28 8.07
N MET A 105 -0.54 25.39 8.88
CA MET A 105 0.18 24.20 8.44
C MET A 105 -0.68 23.32 7.53
N MET A 106 -1.90 22.99 7.96
CA MET A 106 -2.83 22.16 7.17
C MET A 106 -3.27 22.83 5.87
N SER A 107 -3.39 24.16 5.86
CA SER A 107 -3.83 24.91 4.68
C SER A 107 -2.70 25.19 3.67
N ALA A 108 -1.45 25.09 4.12
CA ALA A 108 -0.26 25.38 3.34
C ALA A 108 0.37 24.14 2.67
N VAL A 109 -0.21 22.96 2.88
CA VAL A 109 0.30 21.70 2.32
C VAL A 109 0.29 21.72 0.80
N GLN A 110 1.41 21.34 0.21
CA GLN A 110 1.65 21.25 -1.22
C GLN A 110 2.50 20.00 -1.49
N ASP A 111 2.60 19.61 -2.75
CA ASP A 111 3.51 18.57 -3.22
C ASP A 111 3.43 17.27 -2.38
N THR A 112 4.56 16.76 -1.88
CA THR A 112 4.57 15.48 -1.16
C THR A 112 3.95 15.56 0.22
N ASP A 113 3.89 16.74 0.86
CA ASP A 113 3.14 16.93 2.10
C ASP A 113 1.64 16.82 1.87
N ALA A 114 1.14 17.38 0.78
CA ALA A 114 -0.27 17.25 0.40
C ALA A 114 -0.63 15.80 0.10
N GLU A 115 0.29 15.06 -0.52
CA GLU A 115 0.11 13.65 -0.80
C GLU A 115 0.19 12.77 0.46
N ALA A 116 1.19 12.99 1.31
CA ALA A 116 1.35 12.29 2.58
C ALA A 116 0.11 12.50 3.46
N LEU A 117 -0.40 13.74 3.53
CA LEU A 117 -1.63 14.04 4.26
C LEU A 117 -2.84 13.31 3.66
N ASN A 118 -2.94 13.23 2.33
CA ASN A 118 -4.02 12.49 1.66
C ASN A 118 -3.96 11.00 1.97
N ALA A 119 -2.78 10.40 1.89
CA ALA A 119 -2.55 9.00 2.22
C ALA A 119 -2.90 8.73 3.69
N TYR A 120 -2.37 9.53 4.62
CA TYR A 120 -2.59 9.37 6.06
C TYR A 120 -4.08 9.56 6.43
N ALA A 121 -4.72 10.61 5.89
CA ALA A 121 -6.15 10.83 6.13
C ALA A 121 -7.01 9.68 5.59
N SER A 122 -6.65 9.07 4.47
CA SER A 122 -7.36 7.91 3.90
C SER A 122 -7.22 6.66 4.76
N VAL A 123 -6.03 6.40 5.31
CA VAL A 123 -5.84 5.29 6.27
C VAL A 123 -6.62 5.54 7.56
N ALA A 124 -6.61 6.77 8.07
CA ALA A 124 -7.37 7.15 9.25
C ALA A 124 -8.89 7.00 9.04
N GLU A 125 -9.39 7.39 7.87
CA GLU A 125 -10.78 7.22 7.46
C GLU A 125 -11.17 5.75 7.37
N PHE A 126 -10.34 4.93 6.72
CA PHE A 126 -10.56 3.50 6.63
C PHE A 126 -10.65 2.87 8.03
N TYR A 127 -9.70 3.17 8.91
CA TYR A 127 -9.72 2.65 10.28
C TYR A 127 -11.00 3.06 11.01
N SER A 128 -11.35 4.34 11.01
CA SER A 128 -12.52 4.87 11.74
C SER A 128 -13.85 4.34 11.23
N SER A 129 -13.95 4.07 9.92
CA SER A 129 -15.16 3.54 9.29
C SER A 129 -15.29 2.03 9.44
N SER A 130 -14.17 1.35 9.69
CA SER A 130 -14.12 -0.10 9.79
C SER A 130 -14.27 -0.58 11.22
N VAL A 131 -13.65 0.06 12.21
CA VAL A 131 -13.71 -0.43 13.60
C VAL A 131 -14.99 -0.05 14.33
N SER A 132 -15.42 -0.90 15.26
CA SER A 132 -16.51 -0.59 16.17
C SER A 132 -16.06 0.42 17.24
N SER A 133 -17.01 1.13 17.88
CA SER A 133 -16.68 1.98 19.04
C SER A 133 -16.07 1.20 20.21
N GLU A 134 -16.34 -0.11 20.31
CA GLU A 134 -15.82 -0.96 21.38
C GLU A 134 -14.37 -1.38 21.11
N ASP A 135 -14.02 -1.59 19.83
CA ASP A 135 -12.71 -2.07 19.39
C ASP A 135 -11.75 -0.94 19.00
N TYR A 136 -12.24 0.31 18.92
CA TYR A 136 -11.42 1.47 18.62
C TYR A 136 -10.31 1.67 19.67
N ASP A 137 -9.07 1.66 19.20
CA ASP A 137 -7.87 2.07 19.95
C ASP A 137 -7.35 3.43 19.47
N PRO A 138 -7.32 4.49 20.31
CA PRO A 138 -6.73 5.78 19.97
C PRO A 138 -5.20 5.74 19.81
N GLN A 139 -4.54 4.66 20.20
CA GLN A 139 -3.09 4.45 20.03
C GLN A 139 -2.75 3.55 18.85
N GLN A 140 -3.74 3.11 18.06
CA GLN A 140 -3.49 2.32 16.86
C GLN A 140 -2.52 3.06 15.94
N THR A 141 -1.39 2.40 15.64
CA THR A 141 -0.46 2.89 14.64
C THR A 141 -1.10 2.76 13.27
N LEU A 142 -1.18 3.89 12.56
CA LEU A 142 -1.80 3.98 11.24
C LEU A 142 -0.74 4.02 10.11
N VAL A 143 0.50 4.36 10.45
CA VAL A 143 1.60 4.45 9.51
C VAL A 143 2.74 3.55 9.99
N GLN A 144 3.19 2.67 9.11
CA GLN A 144 4.36 1.84 9.34
C GLN A 144 5.63 2.63 9.01
N GLU A 145 6.59 2.63 9.94
CA GLU A 145 7.89 3.23 9.71
C GLU A 145 8.77 2.34 8.81
N GLY A 146 9.04 2.79 7.59
CA GLY A 146 9.84 2.07 6.60
C GLY A 146 9.40 0.65 6.27
N PHE A 147 10.32 -0.10 5.63
CA PHE A 147 10.10 -1.49 5.24
C PHE A 147 10.87 -2.46 6.14
N ARG A 148 10.33 -3.66 6.34
CA ARG A 148 10.97 -4.69 7.16
C ARG A 148 12.26 -5.16 6.51
N SER A 149 13.40 -5.02 7.18
CA SER A 149 14.65 -5.66 6.73
C SER A 149 14.49 -7.18 6.58
N ASN A 150 15.41 -7.85 5.90
CA ASN A 150 15.44 -9.33 5.86
C ASN A 150 15.37 -9.94 7.26
N GLN A 151 16.15 -9.40 8.19
CA GLN A 151 16.17 -9.89 9.56
C GLN A 151 14.82 -9.69 10.26
N GLN A 152 14.19 -8.52 10.10
CA GLN A 152 12.90 -8.21 10.72
C GLN A 152 11.80 -9.11 10.16
N LEU A 153 11.75 -9.29 8.83
CA LEU A 153 10.79 -10.19 8.18
C LEU A 153 10.87 -11.62 8.73
N TYR A 154 12.08 -12.17 8.86
CA TYR A 154 12.25 -13.53 9.39
C TYR A 154 11.80 -13.63 10.85
N GLN A 155 12.15 -12.64 11.67
CA GLN A 155 11.74 -12.59 13.08
C GLN A 155 10.23 -12.48 13.23
N ASP A 156 9.58 -11.65 12.42
CA ASP A 156 8.14 -11.44 12.46
C ASP A 156 7.37 -12.69 12.01
N LEU A 157 7.83 -13.39 10.97
CA LEU A 157 7.25 -14.66 10.56
C LEU A 157 7.37 -15.74 11.64
N GLU A 158 8.54 -15.87 12.26
CA GLU A 158 8.75 -16.80 13.38
C GLU A 158 7.88 -16.42 14.59
N ALA A 159 7.72 -15.13 14.87
CA ALA A 159 6.88 -14.63 15.95
C ALA A 159 5.38 -14.89 15.70
N LEU A 160 4.90 -14.67 14.47
CA LEU A 160 3.54 -15.00 14.07
C LEU A 160 3.27 -16.51 14.23
N ALA A 161 4.16 -17.37 13.73
CA ALA A 161 4.03 -18.82 13.86
C ALA A 161 4.11 -19.32 15.31
N ALA A 162 4.83 -18.62 16.18
CA ALA A 162 4.89 -18.93 17.61
C ALA A 162 3.67 -18.42 18.39
N THR A 163 3.01 -17.37 17.88
CA THR A 163 1.84 -16.73 18.52
C THR A 163 0.55 -17.44 18.12
N TYR A 164 0.42 -17.79 16.85
CA TYR A 164 -0.81 -18.33 16.27
C TYR A 164 -0.63 -19.79 15.82
N ASP A 165 -1.28 -20.72 16.53
CA ASP A 165 -1.32 -22.14 16.15
C ASP A 165 -2.00 -22.38 14.78
N THR A 166 -2.72 -21.38 14.27
CA THR A 166 -3.40 -21.38 12.96
C THR A 166 -2.44 -21.12 11.79
N LEU A 167 -1.22 -20.64 12.05
CA LEU A 167 -0.21 -20.37 11.03
C LEU A 167 0.86 -21.46 11.02
N SER A 168 1.07 -22.04 9.84
CA SER A 168 2.17 -22.98 9.59
C SER A 168 3.27 -22.29 8.80
N LEU A 169 4.47 -22.17 9.37
CA LEU A 169 5.65 -21.61 8.72
C LEU A 169 6.63 -22.72 8.30
N ALA A 170 7.11 -22.64 7.06
CA ALA A 170 8.17 -23.51 6.54
C ALA A 170 9.23 -22.70 5.80
N GLN A 171 10.50 -23.06 5.95
CA GLN A 171 11.56 -22.59 5.06
C GLN A 171 11.44 -23.37 3.73
N ALA A 172 11.01 -22.69 2.68
CA ALA A 172 10.75 -23.27 1.36
C ALA A 172 12.02 -23.39 0.50
N GLY A 173 13.04 -22.58 0.80
CA GLY A 173 14.30 -22.58 0.06
C GLY A 173 15.32 -21.61 0.62
N GLU A 174 16.34 -21.34 -0.19
CA GLU A 174 17.39 -20.35 0.07
C GLU A 174 17.69 -19.58 -1.23
N SER A 175 18.09 -18.33 -1.11
CA SER A 175 18.55 -17.51 -2.23
C SER A 175 19.94 -17.93 -2.71
N VAL A 176 20.44 -17.31 -3.79
CA VAL A 176 21.81 -17.52 -4.28
C VAL A 176 22.86 -17.27 -3.19
N GLU A 177 22.67 -16.27 -2.32
CA GLU A 177 23.55 -15.98 -1.19
C GLU A 177 23.22 -16.75 0.09
N GLY A 178 22.25 -17.67 0.04
CA GLY A 178 21.89 -18.53 1.17
C GLY A 178 20.95 -17.88 2.19
N ARG A 179 20.24 -16.79 1.84
CA ARG A 179 19.20 -16.21 2.70
C ARG A 179 17.94 -17.07 2.63
N PRO A 180 17.25 -17.34 3.75
CA PRO A 180 16.09 -18.23 3.75
C PRO A 180 14.91 -17.61 2.99
N LEU A 181 14.21 -18.42 2.21
CA LEU A 181 12.88 -18.10 1.67
C LEU A 181 11.85 -18.86 2.48
N TYR A 182 10.83 -18.16 2.97
CA TYR A 182 9.76 -18.75 3.77
C TYR A 182 8.46 -18.92 2.99
N SER A 183 7.65 -19.87 3.42
CA SER A 183 6.26 -20.06 3.05
C SER A 183 5.43 -20.14 4.33
N ALA A 184 4.43 -19.28 4.44
CA ALA A 184 3.49 -19.24 5.55
C ALA A 184 2.10 -19.61 5.05
N THR A 185 1.47 -20.61 5.68
CA THR A 185 0.15 -21.12 5.29
C THR A 185 -0.84 -20.96 6.43
N VAL A 186 -2.04 -20.48 6.12
CA VAL A 186 -3.13 -20.25 7.08
C VAL A 186 -4.46 -20.71 6.46
N GLY A 187 -5.31 -21.34 7.28
CA GLY A 187 -6.63 -21.84 6.86
C GLY A 187 -6.63 -23.31 6.42
N GLU A 188 -7.83 -23.85 6.27
CA GLU A 188 -8.08 -25.26 5.91
C GLU A 188 -9.15 -25.41 4.82
N GLY A 189 -9.59 -24.29 4.23
CA GLY A 189 -10.63 -24.25 3.22
C GLY A 189 -10.24 -24.90 1.89
N SER A 190 -11.25 -25.32 1.14
CA SER A 190 -11.03 -26.05 -0.13
C SER A 190 -10.49 -25.18 -1.25
N HIS A 191 -10.75 -23.87 -1.21
CA HIS A 191 -10.19 -22.93 -2.18
C HIS A 191 -8.79 -22.53 -1.77
N LYS A 192 -7.86 -22.47 -2.72
CA LYS A 192 -6.45 -22.25 -2.44
C LYS A 192 -5.93 -21.01 -3.14
N LEU A 193 -5.53 -20.02 -2.34
CA LEU A 193 -4.87 -18.81 -2.83
C LEU A 193 -3.39 -18.86 -2.49
N MET A 194 -2.55 -18.63 -3.49
CA MET A 194 -1.12 -18.39 -3.27
C MET A 194 -0.81 -16.90 -3.51
N VAL A 195 0.00 -16.30 -2.64
CA VAL A 195 0.50 -14.94 -2.82
C VAL A 195 2.02 -14.99 -2.82
N VAL A 196 2.62 -14.36 -3.83
CA VAL A 196 4.06 -14.19 -3.97
C VAL A 196 4.36 -12.71 -4.08
N THR A 197 5.41 -12.27 -3.40
CA THR A 197 5.85 -10.88 -3.40
C THR A 197 7.34 -10.80 -3.66
N GLN A 198 7.79 -9.66 -4.20
CA GLN A 198 9.21 -9.32 -4.31
C GLN A 198 10.05 -10.39 -5.02
N GLN A 199 9.59 -10.91 -6.17
CA GLN A 199 10.52 -11.59 -7.10
C GLN A 199 11.51 -10.57 -7.69
N HIS A 200 11.14 -9.29 -7.69
CA HIS A 200 12.02 -8.14 -7.81
C HIS A 200 12.32 -7.58 -6.43
N GLY A 201 13.61 -7.41 -6.11
CA GLY A 201 14.03 -7.12 -4.73
C GLY A 201 13.64 -5.72 -4.26
N ASP A 202 13.59 -4.75 -5.17
CA ASP A 202 13.27 -3.32 -4.97
C ASP A 202 11.77 -2.98 -4.95
N GLU A 203 10.89 -3.99 -4.88
CA GLU A 203 9.44 -3.81 -4.95
C GLU A 203 8.74 -4.23 -3.62
N PRO A 204 8.99 -3.54 -2.49
CA PRO A 204 8.69 -4.04 -1.15
C PRO A 204 7.22 -4.02 -0.69
N VAL A 205 6.36 -3.19 -1.29
CA VAL A 205 5.03 -2.88 -0.72
C VAL A 205 4.14 -4.12 -0.60
N GLY A 206 4.20 -5.02 -1.60
CA GLY A 206 3.43 -6.26 -1.57
C GLY A 206 3.80 -7.16 -0.39
N THR A 207 5.07 -7.19 0.02
CA THR A 207 5.53 -7.98 1.18
C THR A 207 4.92 -7.46 2.48
N GLU A 208 4.89 -6.14 2.68
CA GLU A 208 4.27 -5.55 3.86
C GLU A 208 2.78 -5.86 3.91
N SER A 209 2.10 -5.74 2.76
CA SER A 209 0.67 -6.06 2.62
C SER A 209 0.39 -7.52 2.99
N ALA A 210 1.21 -8.43 2.48
CA ALA A 210 1.05 -9.86 2.74
C ALA A 210 1.34 -10.23 4.21
N MET A 211 2.23 -9.51 4.89
CA MET A 211 2.48 -9.69 6.33
C MET A 211 1.30 -9.26 7.19
N HIS A 212 0.68 -8.11 6.90
CA HIS A 212 -0.55 -7.67 7.58
C HIS A 212 -1.71 -8.64 7.34
N LEU A 213 -1.87 -9.13 6.09
CA LEU A 213 -2.86 -10.15 5.78
C LEU A 213 -2.62 -11.45 6.56
N LEU A 214 -1.37 -11.92 6.66
CA LEU A 214 -1.03 -13.13 7.42
C LEU A 214 -1.38 -12.96 8.90
N GLU A 215 -1.06 -11.82 9.51
CA GLU A 215 -1.39 -11.55 10.91
C GLU A 215 -2.91 -11.59 11.13
N TRP A 216 -3.66 -10.84 10.31
CA TRP A 216 -5.13 -10.82 10.37
C TRP A 216 -5.74 -12.20 10.16
N MET A 217 -5.35 -12.88 9.07
CA MET A 217 -5.82 -14.23 8.74
C MET A 217 -5.43 -15.25 9.80
N SER A 218 -4.44 -15.00 10.66
CA SER A 218 -4.04 -15.92 11.74
C SER A 218 -4.81 -15.66 13.04
N GLY A 219 -5.30 -14.44 13.25
CA GLY A 219 -5.99 -14.00 14.45
C GLY A 219 -7.37 -14.64 14.69
N ASP A 220 -8.03 -14.22 15.76
CA ASP A 220 -9.26 -14.86 16.26
C ASP A 220 -10.55 -14.11 15.89
N SER A 221 -10.51 -13.12 14.99
CA SER A 221 -11.73 -12.45 14.54
C SER A 221 -12.70 -13.42 13.85
N GLU A 222 -14.01 -13.20 14.00
CA GLU A 222 -15.03 -14.07 13.37
C GLU A 222 -14.88 -14.07 11.84
N ALA A 223 -14.51 -12.92 11.27
CA ALA A 223 -14.20 -12.74 9.86
C ALA A 223 -13.03 -13.62 9.41
N ALA A 224 -11.88 -13.57 10.10
CA ALA A 224 -10.72 -14.38 9.77
C ALA A 224 -11.01 -15.88 9.94
N GLN A 225 -11.70 -16.28 11.02
CA GLN A 225 -12.12 -17.68 11.22
C GLN A 225 -13.02 -18.18 10.07
N SER A 226 -14.04 -17.41 9.71
CA SER A 226 -14.98 -17.75 8.62
C SER A 226 -14.25 -17.87 7.27
N LEU A 227 -13.30 -16.97 6.99
CA LEU A 227 -12.54 -17.00 5.75
C LEU A 227 -11.55 -18.17 5.71
N ARG A 228 -10.91 -18.51 6.84
CA ARG A 228 -10.03 -19.69 6.97
C ARG A 228 -10.74 -21.02 6.72
N GLU A 229 -12.04 -21.11 6.98
CA GLU A 229 -12.85 -22.30 6.68
C GLU A 229 -13.13 -22.46 5.17
N GLN A 230 -13.07 -21.37 4.40
CA GLN A 230 -13.39 -21.33 2.97
C GLN A 230 -12.14 -21.35 2.10
N VAL A 231 -11.09 -20.64 2.53
CA VAL A 231 -9.83 -20.45 1.82
C VAL A 231 -8.65 -20.96 2.64
N THR A 232 -7.75 -21.69 2.00
CA THR A 232 -6.37 -21.89 2.46
C THR A 232 -5.48 -20.89 1.74
N LEU A 233 -4.83 -20.00 2.49
CA LEU A 233 -3.89 -19.00 1.99
C LEU A 233 -2.46 -19.52 2.19
N THR A 234 -1.62 -19.47 1.15
CA THR A 234 -0.16 -19.64 1.28
C THR A 234 0.55 -18.41 0.74
N VAL A 235 1.37 -17.77 1.58
CA VAL A 235 2.18 -16.61 1.22
C VAL A 235 3.65 -17.01 1.17
N MET A 236 4.34 -16.63 0.10
CA MET A 236 5.81 -16.59 0.06
C MET A 236 6.27 -15.13 0.04
N PRO A 237 6.47 -14.50 1.20
CA PRO A 237 6.91 -13.12 1.26
C PRO A 237 8.39 -13.04 0.87
N ARG A 238 8.74 -12.06 0.03
CA ARG A 238 10.12 -11.76 -0.37
C ARG A 238 10.87 -12.94 -0.99
N VAL A 239 10.56 -13.19 -2.26
CA VAL A 239 11.25 -14.22 -3.05
C VAL A 239 12.70 -13.84 -3.38
N ASN A 240 13.03 -12.56 -3.53
CA ASN A 240 14.38 -12.07 -3.81
C ASN A 240 14.98 -11.29 -2.62
N PRO A 241 15.32 -11.95 -1.49
CA PRO A 241 15.90 -11.29 -0.33
C PRO A 241 17.31 -10.74 -0.59
N ASP A 242 18.02 -11.29 -1.57
CA ASP A 242 19.35 -10.81 -1.97
C ASP A 242 19.28 -9.46 -2.67
N GLY A 243 18.31 -9.31 -3.59
CA GLY A 243 18.02 -8.05 -4.25
C GLY A 243 17.58 -6.98 -3.25
N PHE A 244 16.65 -7.32 -2.35
CA PHE A 244 16.18 -6.38 -1.33
C PHE A 244 17.30 -5.91 -0.39
N GLU A 245 18.20 -6.81 0.05
CA GLU A 245 19.37 -6.41 0.84
C GLU A 245 20.21 -5.37 0.08
N ARG A 246 20.44 -5.56 -1.23
CA ARG A 246 21.20 -4.57 -2.02
C ARG A 246 20.49 -3.23 -2.06
N TRP A 247 19.17 -3.22 -2.22
CA TRP A 247 18.37 -2.00 -2.14
C TRP A 247 18.53 -1.31 -0.78
N GLU A 248 18.43 -2.04 0.34
CA GLU A 248 18.62 -1.49 1.69
C GLU A 248 20.01 -0.87 1.86
N GLN A 249 21.06 -1.51 1.33
CA GLN A 249 22.42 -0.98 1.40
C GLN A 249 22.60 0.29 0.55
N LEU A 250 21.88 0.44 -0.56
CA LEU A 250 21.88 1.66 -1.37
C LEU A 250 21.17 2.80 -0.63
N VAL A 251 19.96 2.56 -0.12
CA VAL A 251 19.20 3.53 0.68
C VAL A 251 19.99 4.01 1.90
N ALA A 252 20.71 3.10 2.56
CA ALA A 252 21.55 3.44 3.72
C ALA A 252 22.85 4.19 3.36
N GLY A 253 23.13 4.41 2.07
CA GLY A 253 24.39 5.01 1.59
C GLY A 253 25.63 4.16 1.83
N ASN A 254 25.44 2.85 2.08
CA ASN A 254 26.50 1.89 2.36
C ASN A 254 27.06 1.22 1.09
N SER A 255 26.41 1.44 -0.06
CA SER A 255 26.81 0.90 -1.37
C SER A 255 26.81 1.98 -2.44
N ASP A 256 27.56 1.76 -3.52
CA ASP A 256 27.71 2.70 -4.64
C ASP A 256 26.72 2.33 -5.76
N PRO A 257 25.76 3.19 -6.13
CA PRO A 257 24.75 2.89 -7.14
C PRO A 257 25.35 2.61 -8.53
N GLU A 258 26.54 3.13 -8.86
CA GLU A 258 27.18 2.89 -10.16
C GLU A 258 27.78 1.49 -10.30
N THR A 259 28.05 0.81 -9.17
CA THR A 259 28.74 -0.49 -9.16
C THR A 259 27.93 -1.60 -8.50
N THR A 260 26.84 -1.25 -7.83
CA THR A 260 25.93 -2.20 -7.21
C THR A 260 25.08 -2.86 -8.29
N LEU A 261 24.96 -4.19 -8.21
CA LEU A 261 24.07 -4.93 -9.09
C LEU A 261 22.63 -4.49 -8.83
N ASP A 262 21.90 -4.22 -9.92
CA ASP A 262 20.48 -3.90 -9.96
C ASP A 262 19.68 -4.71 -8.90
N PRO A 263 19.10 -4.06 -7.88
CA PRO A 263 18.35 -4.72 -6.81
C PRO A 263 17.12 -5.49 -7.29
N ARG A 264 16.58 -5.13 -8.46
CA ARG A 264 15.53 -5.90 -9.14
C ARG A 264 15.90 -7.37 -9.34
N ARG A 265 17.17 -7.63 -9.61
CA ARG A 265 17.67 -8.97 -9.99
C ARG A 265 18.10 -9.79 -8.78
N ASN A 266 18.26 -11.09 -8.91
CA ASN A 266 18.91 -11.89 -7.85
C ASN A 266 20.45 -11.74 -7.93
N SER A 267 21.20 -12.42 -7.06
CA SER A 267 22.67 -12.34 -7.05
C SER A 267 23.39 -13.06 -8.21
N ALA A 268 22.64 -13.70 -9.11
CA ALA A 268 23.15 -14.22 -10.38
C ALA A 268 22.94 -13.24 -11.57
N ASP A 269 22.50 -11.99 -11.31
CA ASP A 269 22.12 -11.00 -12.33
C ASP A 269 20.97 -11.49 -13.24
N ILE A 270 20.03 -12.24 -12.65
CA ILE A 270 18.85 -12.75 -13.35
C ILE A 270 17.60 -12.02 -12.85
N ASP A 271 16.79 -11.55 -13.80
CA ASP A 271 15.41 -11.15 -13.54
C ASP A 271 14.59 -12.42 -13.34
N LEU A 272 14.19 -12.71 -12.10
CA LEU A 272 13.44 -13.93 -11.76
C LEU A 272 12.11 -14.02 -12.50
N ASN A 273 11.49 -12.87 -12.83
CA ASN A 273 10.28 -12.78 -13.64
C ASN A 273 10.54 -13.00 -15.15
N ARG A 274 11.71 -13.55 -15.53
CA ARG A 274 12.05 -14.01 -16.88
C ARG A 274 12.44 -15.48 -16.91
N THR A 275 12.14 -16.22 -15.85
CA THR A 275 12.59 -17.61 -15.65
C THR A 275 11.46 -18.63 -15.63
N TRP A 276 10.27 -18.23 -16.10
CA TRP A 276 9.03 -19.01 -15.95
C TRP A 276 8.68 -19.89 -17.14
N ASP A 277 9.42 -19.82 -18.25
CA ASP A 277 9.22 -20.71 -19.38
C ASP A 277 9.73 -22.11 -19.03
N SER A 278 8.81 -23.07 -18.89
CA SER A 278 9.13 -24.46 -18.53
C SER A 278 9.85 -25.23 -19.65
N ASP A 279 9.88 -24.70 -20.89
CA ASP A 279 10.70 -25.23 -21.98
C ASP A 279 12.15 -24.69 -21.95
N GLU A 280 12.42 -23.62 -21.19
CA GLU A 280 13.76 -23.05 -21.05
C GLU A 280 14.56 -23.75 -19.94
N ALA A 281 15.74 -24.28 -20.31
CA ALA A 281 16.65 -24.90 -19.36
C ALA A 281 17.61 -23.87 -18.77
N ILE A 282 17.34 -23.46 -17.52
CA ILE A 282 18.20 -22.58 -16.72
C ILE A 282 18.96 -23.42 -15.69
N ASP A 283 20.22 -23.09 -15.41
CA ASP A 283 20.98 -23.77 -14.34
C ASP A 283 20.29 -23.52 -12.99
N PRO A 284 19.82 -24.58 -12.29
CA PRO A 284 19.14 -24.46 -10.99
C PRO A 284 19.91 -23.66 -9.94
N ALA A 285 21.25 -23.67 -10.00
CA ALA A 285 22.08 -22.95 -9.04
C ALA A 285 22.00 -21.42 -9.20
N LEU A 286 21.48 -20.92 -10.33
CA LEU A 286 21.36 -19.49 -10.63
C LEU A 286 19.99 -18.91 -10.30
N ILE A 287 18.98 -19.76 -10.09
CA ILE A 287 17.59 -19.35 -9.82
C ILE A 287 16.96 -20.14 -8.65
N PRO A 288 17.68 -20.39 -7.54
CA PRO A 288 17.13 -21.16 -6.43
C PRO A 288 15.86 -20.51 -5.85
N GLU A 289 15.70 -19.19 -5.98
CA GLU A 289 14.50 -18.45 -5.60
C GLU A 289 13.27 -18.87 -6.41
N THR A 290 13.35 -18.82 -7.75
CA THR A 290 12.25 -19.27 -8.63
C THR A 290 11.92 -20.75 -8.37
N LEU A 291 12.93 -21.59 -8.15
CA LEU A 291 12.72 -23.01 -7.87
C LEU A 291 11.99 -23.24 -6.55
N ALA A 292 12.26 -22.44 -5.52
CA ALA A 292 11.51 -22.49 -4.27
C ALA A 292 10.03 -22.20 -4.50
N VAL A 293 9.70 -21.16 -5.27
CA VAL A 293 8.31 -20.82 -5.63
C VAL A 293 7.65 -21.94 -6.43
N ARG A 294 8.34 -22.48 -7.45
CA ARG A 294 7.83 -23.61 -8.25
C ARG A 294 7.55 -24.85 -7.40
N ASN A 295 8.42 -25.17 -6.42
CA ASN A 295 8.23 -26.30 -5.52
C ASN A 295 7.01 -26.11 -4.62
N VAL A 296 6.81 -24.91 -4.08
CA VAL A 296 5.62 -24.58 -3.28
C VAL A 296 4.36 -24.63 -4.15
N LEU A 297 4.41 -24.10 -5.37
CA LEU A 297 3.30 -24.14 -6.32
C LEU A 297 2.92 -25.58 -6.69
N GLU A 298 3.89 -26.45 -6.98
CA GLU A 298 3.66 -27.87 -7.29
C GLU A 298 3.05 -28.62 -6.09
N ALA A 299 3.53 -28.34 -4.89
CA ALA A 299 3.04 -28.99 -3.66
C ALA A 299 1.65 -28.48 -3.25
N PHE A 300 1.41 -27.19 -3.38
CA PHE A 300 0.19 -26.53 -2.91
C PHE A 300 -0.96 -26.67 -3.92
N GLN A 301 -0.65 -26.57 -5.22
CA GLN A 301 -1.60 -26.54 -6.34
C GLN A 301 -2.73 -25.52 -6.10
N PRO A 302 -2.41 -24.20 -6.13
CA PRO A 302 -3.40 -23.17 -5.89
C PRO A 302 -4.43 -23.07 -7.02
N ASP A 303 -5.64 -22.60 -6.68
CA ASP A 303 -6.66 -22.22 -7.66
C ASP A 303 -6.30 -20.88 -8.33
N LEU A 304 -5.51 -20.05 -7.65
CA LEU A 304 -5.03 -18.76 -8.12
C LEU A 304 -3.71 -18.39 -7.43
N ILE A 305 -2.78 -17.80 -8.18
CA ILE A 305 -1.62 -17.10 -7.65
C ILE A 305 -1.71 -15.59 -7.91
N LEU A 306 -1.43 -14.78 -6.89
CA LEU A 306 -1.22 -13.34 -7.01
C LEU A 306 0.28 -13.05 -6.94
N ASP A 307 0.79 -12.33 -7.94
CA ASP A 307 2.20 -11.97 -8.09
C ASP A 307 2.33 -10.45 -7.95
N TYR A 308 2.78 -10.00 -6.77
CA TYR A 308 2.85 -8.58 -6.41
C TYR A 308 4.21 -7.97 -6.76
N HIS A 309 4.12 -6.81 -7.38
CA HIS A 309 5.19 -5.97 -7.90
C HIS A 309 4.98 -4.51 -7.52
N ASN A 310 5.94 -3.66 -7.89
CA ASN A 310 5.79 -2.21 -7.89
C ASN A 310 6.00 -1.58 -9.27
N GLN A 311 5.28 -0.49 -9.51
CA GLN A 311 5.36 0.36 -10.68
C GLN A 311 5.78 1.79 -10.33
N ASN A 312 6.21 2.52 -11.36
CA ASN A 312 6.48 3.95 -11.31
C ASN A 312 5.18 4.77 -11.21
N ASN A 313 5.31 6.07 -11.37
CA ASN A 313 4.22 7.02 -11.34
C ASN A 313 3.51 7.17 -12.69
N TYR A 314 2.17 7.14 -12.64
CA TYR A 314 1.29 7.28 -13.80
C TYR A 314 0.08 8.14 -13.44
N LEU A 315 -0.37 8.97 -14.37
CA LEU A 315 -1.58 9.78 -14.21
C LEU A 315 -2.70 9.25 -15.11
N ASN A 316 -3.85 8.97 -14.51
CA ASN A 316 -5.05 8.60 -15.25
C ASN A 316 -5.62 9.79 -16.05
N GLU A 317 -6.71 9.57 -16.80
CA GLU A 317 -7.33 10.61 -17.64
C GLU A 317 -7.89 11.81 -16.84
N THR A 318 -8.17 11.64 -15.54
CA THR A 318 -8.64 12.69 -14.63
C THR A 318 -7.50 13.43 -13.93
N GLY A 319 -6.25 13.01 -14.13
CA GLY A 319 -5.06 13.60 -13.53
C GLY A 319 -4.79 13.14 -12.10
N GLU A 320 -5.32 11.99 -11.71
CA GLU A 320 -5.04 11.33 -10.42
C GLU A 320 -3.93 10.29 -10.59
N LEU A 321 -3.12 10.13 -9.55
CA LEU A 321 -2.02 9.15 -9.53
C LEU A 321 -2.60 7.74 -9.42
N GLU A 322 -2.27 6.90 -10.39
CA GLU A 322 -2.64 5.49 -10.35
C GLU A 322 -1.80 4.77 -9.29
N THR A 323 -2.49 4.07 -8.39
CA THR A 323 -1.87 3.38 -7.24
C THR A 323 -1.65 1.91 -7.51
N MET A 324 -2.42 1.31 -8.42
CA MET A 324 -2.32 -0.10 -8.73
C MET A 324 -2.66 -0.39 -10.20
N SER A 325 -1.89 -1.26 -10.83
CA SER A 325 -2.23 -1.81 -12.13
C SER A 325 -2.21 -3.33 -12.14
N ILE A 326 -3.12 -3.96 -12.88
CA ILE A 326 -3.24 -5.41 -12.90
C ILE A 326 -3.25 -5.97 -14.31
N LEU A 327 -2.83 -7.22 -14.47
CA LEU A 327 -2.94 -7.92 -15.75
C LEU A 327 -2.97 -9.45 -15.57
N TRP A 328 -3.92 -10.09 -16.27
CA TRP A 328 -4.03 -11.55 -16.38
C TRP A 328 -3.08 -12.11 -17.46
N PRO A 329 -2.97 -13.44 -17.62
CA PRO A 329 -2.09 -14.03 -18.63
C PRO A 329 -2.58 -13.73 -20.04
N THR A 330 -1.67 -13.28 -20.91
CA THR A 330 -1.98 -12.82 -22.29
C THR A 330 -1.36 -13.70 -23.37
N ASN A 331 -0.56 -14.71 -23.00
CA ASN A 331 0.05 -15.64 -23.96
C ASN A 331 -1.00 -16.56 -24.61
N ASP A 332 -0.94 -16.71 -25.94
CA ASP A 332 -1.85 -17.57 -26.73
C ASP A 332 -1.80 -19.07 -26.36
N GLY A 333 -0.76 -19.51 -25.64
CA GLY A 333 -0.59 -20.86 -25.14
C GLY A 333 -1.35 -21.16 -23.84
N VAL A 334 -1.94 -20.15 -23.20
CA VAL A 334 -2.74 -20.32 -21.97
C VAL A 334 -4.15 -20.81 -22.32
N GLU A 335 -4.63 -21.82 -21.59
CA GLU A 335 -6.01 -22.30 -21.77
C GLU A 335 -7.03 -21.20 -21.40
N PRO A 336 -8.07 -20.94 -22.21
CA PRO A 336 -8.98 -19.81 -21.98
C PRO A 336 -9.66 -19.79 -20.61
N ALA A 337 -9.91 -20.95 -20.00
CA ALA A 337 -10.50 -21.04 -18.66
C ALA A 337 -9.53 -20.57 -17.55
N VAL A 338 -8.23 -20.74 -17.75
CA VAL A 338 -7.18 -20.26 -16.84
C VAL A 338 -7.13 -18.73 -16.89
N THR A 339 -7.14 -18.15 -18.09
CA THR A 339 -7.24 -16.70 -18.29
C THR A 339 -8.54 -16.13 -17.70
N ALA A 340 -9.69 -16.80 -17.91
CA ALA A 340 -10.97 -16.36 -17.35
C ALA A 340 -10.95 -16.29 -15.82
N THR A 341 -10.34 -17.27 -15.15
CA THR A 341 -10.20 -17.26 -13.68
C THR A 341 -9.38 -16.06 -13.20
N ALA A 342 -8.26 -15.75 -13.87
CA ALA A 342 -7.45 -14.57 -13.54
C ALA A 342 -8.19 -13.25 -13.82
N GLN A 343 -9.04 -13.19 -14.86
CA GLN A 343 -9.91 -12.03 -15.12
C GLN A 343 -10.99 -11.86 -14.05
N GLN A 344 -11.57 -12.95 -13.56
CA GLN A 344 -12.53 -12.88 -12.45
C GLN A 344 -11.85 -12.40 -11.16
N ALA A 345 -10.63 -12.88 -10.90
CA ALA A 345 -9.83 -12.40 -9.79
C ALA A 345 -9.51 -10.90 -9.90
N ALA A 346 -9.22 -10.39 -11.11
CA ALA A 346 -9.03 -8.96 -11.36
C ALA A 346 -10.26 -8.12 -10.95
N ILE A 347 -11.47 -8.61 -11.20
CA ILE A 347 -12.71 -7.94 -10.78
C ILE A 347 -12.94 -8.05 -9.28
N ALA A 348 -12.70 -9.23 -8.68
CA ALA A 348 -12.77 -9.39 -7.22
C ALA A 348 -11.79 -8.46 -6.49
N LEU A 349 -10.59 -8.32 -7.04
CA LEU A 349 -9.57 -7.38 -6.57
C LEU A 349 -10.08 -5.93 -6.65
N SER A 350 -10.62 -5.53 -7.81
CA SER A 350 -11.19 -4.19 -7.99
C SER A 350 -12.30 -3.87 -6.99
N GLN A 351 -13.16 -4.84 -6.67
CA GLN A 351 -14.21 -4.68 -5.67
C GLN A 351 -13.65 -4.57 -4.24
N GLY A 352 -12.51 -5.23 -3.98
CA GLY A 352 -11.80 -5.16 -2.70
C GLY A 352 -11.32 -3.74 -2.37
N VAL A 353 -10.85 -3.01 -3.38
CA VAL A 353 -10.29 -1.66 -3.22
C VAL A 353 -11.28 -0.53 -3.47
N GLU A 354 -12.49 -0.82 -3.97
CA GLU A 354 -13.48 0.20 -4.36
C GLU A 354 -13.89 1.15 -3.22
N LEU A 355 -13.84 0.68 -1.96
CA LEU A 355 -14.20 1.46 -0.78
C LEU A 355 -13.03 2.23 -0.17
N PHE A 356 -11.83 2.14 -0.77
CA PHE A 356 -10.67 2.86 -0.30
C PHE A 356 -10.43 4.09 -1.19
N ASP A 357 -10.67 5.28 -0.65
CA ASP A 357 -10.65 6.56 -1.37
C ASP A 357 -9.27 6.97 -1.92
N TYR A 358 -8.24 6.16 -1.68
CA TYR A 358 -6.89 6.34 -2.23
C TYR A 358 -6.60 5.40 -3.42
N GLY A 359 -7.46 4.40 -3.68
CA GLY A 359 -7.22 3.37 -4.69
C GLY A 359 -7.64 3.76 -6.11
N TYR A 360 -6.69 3.80 -7.03
CA TYR A 360 -6.88 4.04 -8.46
C TYR A 360 -6.31 2.87 -9.27
N LEU A 361 -7.20 1.97 -9.69
CA LEU A 361 -6.88 0.74 -10.40
C LEU A 361 -6.89 0.92 -11.93
N SER A 362 -5.89 0.35 -12.61
CA SER A 362 -5.82 0.32 -14.07
C SER A 362 -5.29 -1.00 -14.66
N LEU A 363 -5.31 -1.16 -15.98
CA LEU A 363 -4.75 -2.31 -16.70
C LEU A 363 -3.28 -2.08 -17.04
N PHE A 364 -2.42 -3.01 -16.62
CA PHE A 364 -0.99 -2.94 -16.92
C PHE A 364 -0.73 -3.24 -18.42
N PRO A 365 0.06 -2.43 -19.14
CA PRO A 365 0.39 -2.62 -20.55
C PRO A 365 1.49 -3.69 -20.74
N GLY A 366 1.17 -4.94 -20.43
CA GLY A 366 2.12 -6.05 -20.39
C GLY A 366 2.25 -6.85 -21.70
N GLY A 367 3.41 -7.51 -21.88
CA GLY A 367 3.66 -8.41 -23.00
C GLY A 367 3.12 -9.83 -22.81
N ASP A 368 3.30 -10.67 -23.82
CA ASP A 368 2.76 -12.03 -23.92
C ASP A 368 3.84 -13.13 -23.81
N ALA A 369 5.10 -12.82 -23.53
CA ALA A 369 6.17 -13.82 -23.51
C ALA A 369 5.96 -14.91 -22.43
N ALA A 370 6.24 -16.17 -22.79
CA ALA A 370 6.07 -17.34 -21.91
C ALA A 370 6.97 -17.33 -20.68
N ASN A 371 8.11 -16.65 -20.76
CA ASN A 371 9.07 -16.56 -19.65
C ASN A 371 8.67 -15.56 -18.56
N ILE A 372 7.60 -14.79 -18.77
CA ILE A 372 7.00 -13.90 -17.77
C ILE A 372 6.12 -14.72 -16.82
N GLY A 373 6.24 -14.49 -15.50
CA GLY A 373 5.56 -15.22 -14.41
C GLY A 373 4.10 -15.52 -14.68
N ARG A 374 3.25 -14.50 -14.82
CA ARG A 374 1.82 -14.68 -15.09
C ARG A 374 1.54 -15.58 -16.30
N ASN A 375 2.37 -15.54 -17.34
CA ASN A 375 2.17 -16.32 -18.56
C ASN A 375 2.68 -17.75 -18.38
N GLY A 376 3.93 -17.93 -17.95
CA GLY A 376 4.53 -19.25 -17.78
C GLY A 376 3.78 -20.11 -16.77
N ILE A 377 3.40 -19.52 -15.62
CA ILE A 377 2.61 -20.20 -14.58
C ILE A 377 1.24 -20.63 -15.12
N ALA A 378 0.59 -19.77 -15.90
CA ALA A 378 -0.72 -20.06 -16.49
C ALA A 378 -0.67 -21.05 -17.65
N MET A 379 0.43 -21.07 -18.41
CA MET A 379 0.68 -22.10 -19.43
C MET A 379 0.84 -23.48 -18.79
N ASP A 380 1.40 -23.54 -17.57
CA ASP A 380 1.46 -24.76 -16.75
C ASP A 380 0.12 -25.07 -16.04
N GLY A 381 -0.92 -24.27 -16.28
CA GLY A 381 -2.31 -24.54 -15.90
C GLY A 381 -2.78 -23.85 -14.62
N THR A 382 -1.96 -23.02 -13.97
CA THR A 382 -2.33 -22.31 -12.74
C THR A 382 -2.72 -20.86 -13.06
N PRO A 383 -3.95 -20.41 -12.78
CA PRO A 383 -4.34 -19.01 -12.97
C PRO A 383 -3.41 -18.07 -12.18
N ALA A 384 -2.93 -17.01 -12.84
CA ALA A 384 -2.00 -16.06 -12.26
C ALA A 384 -2.41 -14.63 -12.58
N LEU A 385 -2.45 -13.77 -11.57
CA LEU A 385 -2.71 -12.34 -11.72
C LEU A 385 -1.44 -11.56 -11.34
N LEU A 386 -1.02 -10.66 -12.22
CA LEU A 386 0.00 -9.65 -11.94
C LEU A 386 -0.65 -8.47 -11.23
N ILE A 387 -0.03 -7.98 -10.16
CA ILE A 387 -0.40 -6.75 -9.46
C ILE A 387 0.83 -5.86 -9.35
N GLU A 388 0.71 -4.61 -9.76
CA GLU A 388 1.80 -3.62 -9.83
C GLU A 388 1.40 -2.39 -9.00
N GLN A 389 1.88 -2.29 -7.77
CA GLN A 389 1.56 -1.19 -6.86
C GLN A 389 2.48 0.01 -7.08
N ARG A 390 2.01 1.23 -6.96
CA ARG A 390 2.86 2.42 -7.08
C ARG A 390 3.99 2.42 -6.02
N GLY A 391 5.04 3.21 -6.26
CA GLY A 391 6.09 3.52 -5.29
C GLY A 391 7.50 3.23 -5.77
N LEU A 392 7.67 2.54 -6.91
CA LEU A 392 8.99 2.11 -7.37
C LEU A 392 9.94 3.29 -7.61
N GLU A 393 9.45 4.36 -8.25
CA GLU A 393 10.27 5.54 -8.57
C GLU A 393 10.76 6.23 -7.30
N GLU A 394 9.88 6.42 -6.30
CA GLU A 394 10.22 6.99 -5.00
C GLU A 394 11.27 6.14 -4.27
N PHE A 395 11.13 4.81 -4.30
CA PHE A 395 12.09 3.88 -3.68
C PHE A 395 13.43 3.85 -4.43
N GLU A 396 13.42 3.98 -5.75
CA GLU A 396 14.63 4.12 -6.57
C GLU A 396 15.34 5.44 -6.27
N LEU A 397 14.63 6.57 -6.20
CA LEU A 397 15.22 7.88 -5.87
C LEU A 397 15.84 7.88 -4.47
N LYS A 398 15.21 7.24 -3.50
CA LYS A 398 15.78 7.06 -2.15
C LYS A 398 17.08 6.24 -2.19
N ALA A 399 17.15 5.22 -3.03
CA ALA A 399 18.32 4.35 -3.16
C ALA A 399 19.46 4.97 -3.99
N LEU A 400 19.13 5.68 -5.07
CA LEU A 400 20.09 6.13 -6.10
C LEU A 400 20.49 7.59 -5.94
N GLU A 401 19.57 8.45 -5.50
CA GLU A 401 19.76 9.90 -5.43
C GLU A 401 19.83 10.41 -3.98
N GLY A 402 19.60 9.52 -3.00
CA GLY A 402 19.65 9.86 -1.58
C GLY A 402 18.53 10.82 -1.17
N LEU A 403 17.37 10.71 -1.84
CA LEU A 403 16.18 11.49 -1.54
C LEU A 403 15.86 11.39 -0.04
N ALA A 404 15.99 12.52 0.66
CA ALA A 404 15.72 12.63 2.10
C ALA A 404 14.23 12.83 2.37
N LEU A 405 13.39 12.11 1.63
CA LEU A 405 11.95 12.16 1.77
C LEU A 405 11.45 10.90 2.45
N ASP A 406 10.50 11.11 3.35
CA ASP A 406 9.81 10.07 4.07
C ASP A 406 8.46 9.83 3.40
N PHE A 407 8.26 8.61 2.92
CA PHE A 407 7.06 8.18 2.21
C PHE A 407 6.22 7.23 3.06
N ASP A 408 6.45 7.15 4.37
CA ASP A 408 5.83 6.15 5.23
C ASP A 408 4.30 6.23 5.20
N ALA A 409 3.72 7.44 5.15
CA ALA A 409 2.27 7.62 4.96
C ALA A 409 1.76 7.04 3.63
N VAL A 410 2.46 7.33 2.53
CA VAL A 410 2.10 6.83 1.18
C VAL A 410 2.28 5.32 1.10
N ALA A 411 3.44 4.80 1.54
CA ALA A 411 3.73 3.38 1.60
C ALA A 411 2.69 2.63 2.47
N SER A 412 2.22 3.23 3.55
CA SER A 412 1.17 2.65 4.41
C SER A 412 -0.20 2.62 3.73
N ALA A 413 -0.57 3.68 3.01
CA ALA A 413 -1.82 3.68 2.23
C ALA A 413 -1.78 2.63 1.10
N LEU A 414 -0.66 2.52 0.39
CA LEU A 414 -0.46 1.48 -0.63
C LEU A 414 -0.42 0.08 -0.03
N THR A 415 0.14 -0.07 1.17
CA THR A 415 0.13 -1.35 1.92
C THR A 415 -1.30 -1.75 2.27
N LEU A 416 -2.12 -0.81 2.76
CA LEU A 416 -3.54 -1.05 3.04
C LEU A 416 -4.30 -1.40 1.75
N GLU A 417 -4.09 -0.69 0.65
CA GLU A 417 -4.66 -1.04 -0.66
C GLU A 417 -4.29 -2.48 -1.06
N GLY A 418 -3.03 -2.89 -0.84
CA GLY A 418 -2.56 -4.26 -1.05
C GLY A 418 -3.32 -5.28 -0.19
N VAL A 419 -3.54 -5.00 1.09
CA VAL A 419 -4.33 -5.87 1.98
C VAL A 419 -5.77 -6.00 1.47
N LEU A 420 -6.42 -4.88 1.17
CA LEU A 420 -7.81 -4.84 0.70
C LEU A 420 -8.01 -5.58 -0.61
N SER A 421 -7.05 -5.43 -1.53
CA SER A 421 -7.04 -6.11 -2.82
C SER A 421 -6.91 -7.63 -2.66
N MET A 422 -6.06 -8.12 -1.75
CA MET A 422 -5.98 -9.55 -1.39
C MET A 422 -7.26 -10.05 -0.70
N VAL A 423 -7.82 -9.30 0.24
CA VAL A 423 -9.07 -9.67 0.96
C VAL A 423 -10.24 -9.78 -0.01
N GLY A 424 -10.41 -8.83 -0.94
CA GLY A 424 -11.46 -8.88 -1.96
C GLY A 424 -11.38 -10.14 -2.83
N VAL A 425 -10.17 -10.51 -3.27
CA VAL A 425 -9.92 -11.77 -3.99
C VAL A 425 -10.30 -12.98 -3.13
N MET A 426 -9.83 -13.03 -1.88
CA MET A 426 -10.09 -14.16 -0.98
C MET A 426 -11.58 -14.35 -0.68
N GLN A 427 -12.33 -13.26 -0.49
CA GLN A 427 -13.76 -13.32 -0.21
C GLN A 427 -14.54 -13.85 -1.42
N ALA A 428 -14.26 -13.35 -2.61
CA ALA A 428 -14.92 -13.84 -3.83
C ALA A 428 -14.54 -15.31 -4.12
N LEU A 429 -13.26 -15.66 -3.93
CA LEU A 429 -12.77 -17.04 -4.08
C LEU A 429 -13.46 -17.97 -3.07
N GLY A 430 -13.52 -17.60 -1.79
CA GLY A 430 -14.09 -18.42 -0.73
C GLY A 430 -15.60 -18.62 -0.85
N LYS A 431 -16.31 -17.61 -1.37
CA LYS A 431 -17.77 -17.63 -1.52
C LYS A 431 -18.25 -18.67 -2.53
N ASP A 432 -17.67 -18.67 -3.73
CA ASP A 432 -18.12 -19.53 -4.84
C ASP A 432 -17.04 -19.86 -5.89
N GLY A 433 -15.75 -19.69 -5.57
CA GLY A 433 -14.67 -19.94 -6.53
C GLY A 433 -14.68 -18.99 -7.73
N PHE A 434 -15.23 -17.78 -7.56
CA PHE A 434 -15.49 -16.79 -8.60
C PHE A 434 -16.60 -17.14 -9.61
N GLU A 435 -17.37 -18.21 -9.41
CA GLU A 435 -18.38 -18.68 -10.37
C GLU A 435 -19.42 -17.61 -10.77
N THR A 436 -19.66 -16.62 -9.91
CA THR A 436 -20.65 -15.56 -10.15
C THR A 436 -20.09 -14.31 -10.85
N ILE A 437 -18.78 -14.21 -11.02
CA ILE A 437 -18.13 -13.05 -11.67
C ILE A 437 -18.02 -13.32 -13.17
N ASP A 438 -18.47 -12.37 -13.99
CA ASP A 438 -18.27 -12.44 -15.44
C ASP A 438 -16.84 -11.97 -15.79
N PRO A 439 -15.98 -12.84 -16.36
CA PRO A 439 -14.61 -12.48 -16.72
C PRO A 439 -14.52 -11.34 -17.74
N GLU A 440 -15.54 -11.14 -18.60
CA GLU A 440 -15.49 -10.07 -19.61
C GLU A 440 -15.54 -8.67 -18.99
N LEU A 441 -16.01 -8.54 -17.74
CA LEU A 441 -15.99 -7.26 -17.03
C LEU A 441 -14.56 -6.74 -16.82
N ALA A 442 -13.55 -7.62 -16.74
CA ALA A 442 -12.15 -7.21 -16.59
C ALA A 442 -11.66 -6.35 -17.77
N LEU A 443 -12.28 -6.49 -18.95
CA LEU A 443 -11.98 -5.69 -20.13
C LEU A 443 -12.53 -4.27 -20.07
N LEU A 444 -13.33 -3.95 -19.05
CA LEU A 444 -13.89 -2.61 -18.81
C LEU A 444 -13.06 -1.79 -17.83
N LEU A 445 -12.05 -2.41 -17.19
CA LEU A 445 -11.10 -1.69 -16.36
C LEU A 445 -10.35 -0.65 -17.22
N PRO A 446 -10.08 0.54 -16.67
CA PRO A 446 -9.41 1.59 -17.42
C PRO A 446 -7.96 1.16 -17.75
N GLU A 447 -7.48 1.56 -18.93
CA GLU A 447 -6.08 1.36 -19.29
C GLU A 447 -5.18 2.27 -18.47
N ARG A 448 -3.96 1.81 -18.14
CA ARG A 448 -2.99 2.61 -17.41
C ARG A 448 -2.68 3.91 -18.15
N GLY A 449 -2.58 4.98 -17.37
CA GLY A 449 -2.29 6.32 -17.84
C GLY A 449 -0.87 6.53 -18.36
N GLU A 450 -0.56 7.80 -18.61
CA GLU A 450 0.77 8.22 -19.07
C GLU A 450 1.77 8.21 -17.91
N ARG A 451 3.02 7.80 -18.17
CA ARG A 451 4.08 7.85 -17.15
C ARG A 451 4.38 9.31 -16.83
N THR A 452 4.40 9.66 -15.55
CA THR A 452 4.76 11.01 -15.09
C THR A 452 5.93 10.89 -14.12
N PRO A 453 7.14 11.32 -14.49
CA PRO A 453 8.30 11.33 -13.60
C PRO A 453 8.05 12.06 -12.27
N PHE A 454 8.72 11.62 -11.21
CA PHE A 454 8.65 12.26 -9.87
C PHE A 454 8.96 13.76 -9.90
N ASP A 455 9.99 14.18 -10.63
CA ASP A 455 10.37 15.60 -10.75
C ASP A 455 9.35 16.46 -11.50
N GLU A 456 8.51 15.84 -12.34
CA GLU A 456 7.38 16.52 -12.97
C GLU A 456 6.17 16.64 -12.02
N LEU A 457 6.02 15.71 -11.07
CA LEU A 457 4.95 15.73 -10.06
C LEU A 457 5.24 16.72 -8.93
N TYR A 458 6.48 16.78 -8.46
CA TYR A 458 6.89 17.53 -7.26
C TYR A 458 8.00 18.53 -7.59
N ALA A 459 7.87 19.23 -8.72
CA ALA A 459 8.89 20.10 -9.28
C ALA A 459 9.46 21.17 -8.32
N GLU A 460 8.71 21.58 -7.28
CA GLU A 460 9.20 22.52 -6.26
C GLU A 460 10.19 21.87 -5.25
N GLU A 461 10.08 20.56 -4.98
CA GLU A 461 10.95 19.85 -4.02
C GLU A 461 12.34 19.55 -4.58
N VAL A 462 12.44 19.36 -5.89
CA VAL A 462 13.72 19.22 -6.59
C VAL A 462 14.49 20.55 -6.62
N GLU A 463 13.81 21.70 -6.56
CA GLU A 463 14.44 23.02 -6.56
C GLU A 463 15.12 23.40 -5.23
N GLU A 464 14.67 22.90 -4.08
CA GLU A 464 15.39 23.07 -2.80
C GLU A 464 16.71 22.27 -2.74
N GLY A 465 16.90 21.38 -3.74
CA GLY A 465 18.13 20.69 -4.08
C GLY A 465 18.77 21.08 -5.42
N ILE A 466 18.20 21.96 -6.26
CA ILE A 466 18.82 22.65 -7.43
C ILE A 466 18.05 23.96 -7.73
N ASP A 467 18.55 25.09 -7.24
CA ASP A 467 17.98 26.45 -7.39
C ASP A 467 17.78 26.92 -8.85
N ALA A 468 16.55 27.32 -9.26
CA ALA A 468 16.19 28.74 -9.49
C ALA A 468 14.89 29.00 -10.33
N ALA A 469 13.87 29.51 -9.63
CA ALA A 469 13.18 30.80 -9.87
C ALA A 469 11.90 30.88 -10.75
N VAL A 470 10.79 31.14 -10.03
CA VAL A 470 9.68 32.09 -10.34
C VAL A 470 8.66 31.65 -11.40
N ALA A 471 7.39 31.42 -10.99
CA ALA A 471 6.27 32.35 -11.24
C ALA A 471 4.86 31.80 -10.90
N ASN A 472 4.23 32.43 -9.89
CA ASN A 472 2.82 32.78 -9.74
C ASN A 472 1.78 32.42 -10.86
N ASN A 473 0.67 31.83 -10.39
CA ASN A 473 -0.75 32.28 -10.47
C ASN A 473 -1.79 31.53 -11.36
N MET A 474 -2.87 31.15 -10.66
CA MET A 474 -4.32 31.25 -10.96
C MET A 474 -5.12 30.03 -11.51
N GLN A 475 -5.94 29.47 -10.60
CA GLN A 475 -7.42 29.38 -10.63
C GLN A 475 -8.14 29.09 -11.99
N ASN A 476 -8.75 27.90 -12.14
CA ASN A 476 -10.17 27.65 -11.81
C ASN A 476 -10.71 26.28 -12.29
N MET A 477 -11.57 25.76 -11.42
CA MET A 477 -12.45 24.57 -11.39
C MET A 477 -13.17 24.09 -12.67
N LEU A 478 -13.18 22.74 -12.74
CA LEU A 478 -14.30 21.77 -12.87
C LEU A 478 -15.27 21.88 -14.05
N ASP A 479 -15.44 20.74 -14.72
CA ASP A 479 -16.69 19.96 -14.68
C ASP A 479 -16.40 18.57 -15.26
N LEU A 480 -17.00 17.49 -14.73
CA LEU A 480 -17.49 16.32 -15.49
C LEU A 480 -18.09 15.26 -14.54
N ASP A 481 -19.41 15.07 -14.70
CA ASP A 481 -20.24 14.07 -14.02
C ASP A 481 -19.75 12.63 -14.23
N ALA A 482 -19.64 11.88 -13.13
CA ALA A 482 -19.37 10.44 -13.12
C ALA A 482 -20.56 9.63 -13.65
N VAL A 483 -20.28 8.64 -14.51
CA VAL A 483 -21.24 7.62 -14.95
C VAL A 483 -21.15 6.43 -13.99
N PRO A 484 -22.21 6.09 -13.24
CA PRO A 484 -22.19 4.93 -12.37
C PRO A 484 -22.25 3.63 -13.18
N VAL A 485 -21.28 2.75 -12.97
CA VAL A 485 -21.37 1.35 -13.37
C VAL A 485 -22.34 0.68 -12.41
N THR A 486 -23.52 0.29 -12.89
CA THR A 486 -24.51 -0.46 -12.09
C THR A 486 -24.40 -1.94 -12.42
N GLY A 487 -24.15 -2.76 -11.41
CA GLY A 487 -24.07 -4.22 -11.57
C GLY A 487 -23.31 -4.99 -10.48
N VAL A 488 -22.78 -4.33 -9.46
CA VAL A 488 -21.94 -4.96 -8.43
C VAL A 488 -22.79 -5.62 -7.35
N ALA A 489 -22.37 -6.80 -6.89
CA ALA A 489 -22.89 -7.49 -5.72
C ALA A 489 -22.79 -6.60 -4.46
N GLU A 490 -23.48 -6.96 -3.38
CA GLU A 490 -23.44 -6.16 -2.14
C GLU A 490 -22.00 -5.84 -1.71
N PRO A 491 -21.72 -4.59 -1.29
CA PRO A 491 -20.40 -4.19 -0.81
C PRO A 491 -19.94 -5.10 0.32
N LEU A 492 -18.62 -5.21 0.49
CA LEU A 492 -17.99 -5.98 1.56
C LEU A 492 -18.67 -5.66 2.89
N SER A 493 -19.03 -6.69 3.66
CA SER A 493 -19.64 -6.49 4.97
C SER A 493 -18.62 -5.79 5.88
N SER A 494 -19.02 -4.68 6.49
CA SER A 494 -18.18 -3.85 7.37
C SER A 494 -17.47 -4.64 8.48
N GLU A 495 -18.06 -5.75 8.96
CA GLU A 495 -17.45 -6.64 9.96
C GLU A 495 -16.13 -7.29 9.50
N PHE A 496 -15.87 -7.43 8.19
CA PHE A 496 -14.63 -8.00 7.67
C PHE A 496 -13.50 -6.98 7.53
N LEU A 497 -13.83 -5.71 7.30
CA LEU A 497 -12.85 -4.63 7.18
C LEU A 497 -12.41 -4.11 8.57
N ALA A 498 -13.22 -4.38 9.60
CA ALA A 498 -13.06 -3.94 10.98
C ALA A 498 -11.92 -4.62 11.77
N ALA A 499 -11.63 -5.86 11.40
CA ALA A 499 -10.65 -6.71 12.07
C ALA A 499 -9.35 -6.66 11.28
#